data_AF-A0AAD4BBH1-F1
#
_entry.id   AF-A0AAD4BBH1-F1
#
_cell.length_a   1.000
_cell.length_b   1.000
_cell.length_c   1.000
_cell.angle_alpha   90.00
_cell.angle_beta   90.00
_cell.angle_gamma   90.00
#
_symmetry.space_group_name_H-M   'P 1'
#
loop_
_entity.id
_entity.type
_entity.pdbx_description
1 polymer ?
#
loop_
_entity_poly.entity_id
_entity_poly.type
_entity_poly.pdbx_seq_one_letter_code
_entity_poly.pdbx_strand_id
1 'polypeptide(L)'
;YADLAFLIPDEWKNGDPSPPKFLVFFDDIQQAIQAAKFLRSRLPSQLRDKIKWFNADMTTTYKEKELKNLRSGETWGYCTMESFGMGMDISDIELVVQW
;
A
#
# COMPACT_ATOMS: atom_id res chain seq x y z
N TYR A 1 -9.51 -2.64 -11.28
CA TYR A 1 -8.34 -3.01 -10.47
C TYR A 1 -7.98 -4.50 -10.53
N ALA A 2 -8.61 -5.33 -11.39
CA ALA A 2 -8.22 -6.73 -11.54
C ALA A 2 -6.75 -6.87 -11.99
N ASP A 3 -6.21 -5.88 -12.71
CA ASP A 3 -4.80 -5.88 -13.12
C ASP A 3 -3.82 -5.67 -11.95
N LEU A 4 -4.28 -5.18 -10.79
CA LEU A 4 -3.48 -5.12 -9.55
C LEU A 4 -3.52 -6.44 -8.78
N ALA A 5 -4.21 -7.45 -9.31
CA ALA A 5 -4.44 -8.70 -8.61
C ALA A 5 -3.17 -9.49 -8.30
N PHE A 6 -2.11 -9.28 -9.06
CA PHE A 6 -0.83 -9.96 -8.85
C PHE A 6 -0.16 -9.55 -7.52
N LEU A 7 -0.52 -8.39 -6.95
CA LEU A 7 0.01 -7.94 -5.66
C LEU A 7 -0.50 -8.80 -4.50
N ILE A 8 -1.77 -9.20 -4.54
CA ILE A 8 -2.45 -9.93 -3.46
C ILE A 8 -3.37 -10.96 -4.09
N PRO A 9 -2.89 -12.16 -4.46
CA PRO A 9 -3.69 -13.18 -5.15
C PRO A 9 -5.00 -13.54 -4.43
N ASP A 10 -5.96 -14.11 -5.17
CA ASP A 10 -7.20 -14.60 -4.54
C ASP A 10 -6.92 -15.76 -3.61
N GLU A 11 -7.83 -15.95 -2.65
CA GLU A 11 -7.76 -17.00 -1.64
C GLU A 11 -6.56 -16.92 -0.68
N TRP A 12 -5.99 -15.73 -0.46
CA TRP A 12 -4.94 -15.50 0.53
C TRP A 12 -5.30 -16.10 1.91
N LYS A 13 -4.47 -17.00 2.41
CA LYS A 13 -4.68 -17.72 3.68
C LYS A 13 -3.76 -17.21 4.78
N ASN A 14 -4.19 -17.43 6.03
CA ASN A 14 -3.32 -17.18 7.17
C ASN A 14 -2.10 -18.12 7.09
N GLY A 15 -0.91 -17.53 7.06
CA GLY A 15 0.36 -18.26 6.92
C GLY A 15 1.01 -18.14 5.54
N ASP A 16 0.30 -17.60 4.54
CA ASP A 16 0.92 -17.26 3.25
C ASP A 16 2.00 -16.18 3.46
N PRO A 17 3.11 -16.23 2.68
CA PRO A 17 4.18 -15.26 2.81
C PRO A 17 3.68 -13.86 2.48
N SER A 18 4.16 -12.84 3.19
CA SER A 18 3.84 -11.45 2.88
C SER A 18 4.22 -11.11 1.44
N PRO A 19 3.45 -10.25 0.75
CA PRO A 19 3.83 -9.80 -0.58
C PRO A 19 5.10 -8.94 -0.48
N PRO A 20 5.82 -8.72 -1.60
CA PRO A 20 6.91 -7.75 -1.64
C PRO A 20 6.42 -6.38 -1.16
N LYS A 21 7.26 -5.61 -0.46
CA LYS A 21 6.88 -4.25 -0.09
C LYS A 21 6.63 -3.42 -1.34
N PHE A 22 5.44 -2.83 -1.46
CA PHE A 22 5.03 -2.19 -2.71
C PHE A 22 4.48 -0.77 -2.58
N LEU A 23 4.65 0.01 -3.64
CA LEU A 23 3.96 1.28 -3.87
C LEU A 23 3.23 1.23 -5.21
N VAL A 24 1.97 1.68 -5.22
CA VAL A 24 1.20 1.90 -6.45
C VAL A 24 0.85 3.37 -6.53
N PHE A 25 1.35 4.07 -7.55
CA PHE A 25 1.10 5.48 -7.79
C PHE A 25 -0.14 5.66 -8.68
N PHE A 26 -0.98 6.63 -8.31
CA PHE A 26 -2.21 7.01 -9.00
C PHE A 26 -2.25 8.53 -9.18
N ASP A 27 -2.92 8.98 -10.23
CA ASP A 27 -3.14 10.40 -10.50
C ASP A 27 -4.27 11.01 -9.65
N ASP A 28 -5.13 10.19 -9.03
CA ASP A 28 -6.32 10.62 -8.30
C ASP A 28 -6.50 9.91 -6.95
N ILE A 29 -6.95 10.67 -5.94
CA ILE A 29 -7.17 10.18 -4.57
C ILE A 29 -8.25 9.10 -4.55
N GLN A 30 -9.33 9.25 -5.30
CA GLN A 30 -10.41 8.26 -5.30
C GLN A 30 -9.95 6.95 -5.92
N GLN A 31 -9.13 6.98 -6.96
CA GLN A 31 -8.52 5.76 -7.51
C GLN A 31 -7.61 5.07 -6.49
N ALA A 32 -6.72 5.81 -5.81
CA ALA A 32 -5.88 5.24 -4.77
C ALA A 32 -6.69 4.58 -3.63
N ILE A 33 -7.78 5.24 -3.20
CA ILE A 33 -8.68 4.69 -2.17
C ILE A 33 -9.37 3.42 -2.66
N GLN A 34 -9.91 3.42 -3.88
CA GLN A 34 -10.63 2.28 -4.44
C GLN A 34 -9.70 1.09 -4.70
N ALA A 35 -8.50 1.33 -5.21
CA ALA A 35 -7.48 0.30 -5.39
C ALA A 35 -7.06 -0.32 -4.05
N ALA A 36 -6.81 0.50 -3.02
CA ALA A 36 -6.53 -0.02 -1.69
C ALA A 36 -7.68 -0.86 -1.14
N LYS A 37 -8.94 -0.41 -1.31
CA LYS A 37 -10.14 -1.19 -0.91
C LYS A 37 -10.23 -2.53 -1.64
N PHE A 38 -9.94 -2.56 -2.94
CA PHE A 38 -9.90 -3.78 -3.74
C PHE A 38 -8.82 -4.76 -3.24
N LEU A 39 -7.58 -4.28 -3.03
CA LEU A 39 -6.51 -5.14 -2.51
C LEU A 39 -6.84 -5.67 -1.11
N ARG A 40 -7.42 -4.82 -0.24
CA ARG A 40 -7.91 -5.21 1.08
C ARG A 40 -9.01 -6.26 1.03
N SER A 41 -9.92 -6.21 0.07
CA SER A 41 -11.02 -7.19 0.01
C SER A 41 -10.54 -8.60 -0.26
N ARG A 42 -9.32 -8.75 -0.81
CA ARG A 42 -8.67 -10.04 -1.09
C ARG A 42 -7.89 -10.60 0.09
N LEU A 43 -7.73 -9.82 1.15
CA LEU A 43 -7.10 -10.27 2.39
C LEU A 43 -8.13 -10.73 3.44
N PRO A 44 -7.74 -11.71 4.28
CA PRO A 44 -8.41 -11.98 5.56
C PRO A 44 -8.60 -10.69 6.37
N SER A 45 -9.69 -10.60 7.13
CA SER A 45 -10.06 -9.37 7.86
C SER A 45 -8.95 -8.84 8.76
N GLN A 46 -8.16 -9.72 9.37
CA GLN A 46 -7.05 -9.37 10.26
C GLN A 46 -5.85 -8.74 9.55
N LEU A 47 -5.74 -8.92 8.23
CA LEU A 47 -4.61 -8.44 7.42
C LEU A 47 -4.96 -7.22 6.57
N ARG A 48 -6.22 -6.79 6.52
CA ARG A 48 -6.65 -5.68 5.66
C ARG A 48 -5.94 -4.36 5.98
N ASP A 49 -5.56 -4.14 7.22
CA ASP A 49 -4.86 -2.91 7.62
C ASP A 49 -3.39 -2.87 7.18
N LYS A 50 -2.85 -3.98 6.63
CA LYS A 50 -1.51 -4.07 6.05
C LYS A 50 -1.37 -3.31 4.73
N ILE A 51 -2.47 -2.98 4.07
CA ILE A 51 -2.47 -2.18 2.83
C ILE A 51 -3.21 -0.89 3.12
N LYS A 52 -2.67 0.27 2.75
CA LYS A 52 -3.31 1.56 3.03
C LYS A 52 -3.30 2.44 1.78
N TRP A 53 -4.12 3.48 1.79
CA TRP A 53 -3.92 4.60 0.88
C TRP A 53 -3.20 5.73 1.62
N PHE A 54 -2.46 6.52 0.86
CA PHE A 54 -1.68 7.63 1.39
C PHE A 54 -1.77 8.83 0.45
N ASN A 55 -2.09 10.00 0.98
CA ASN A 55 -2.16 11.24 0.21
C ASN A 55 -1.46 12.41 0.90
N ALA A 56 -1.27 13.51 0.17
CA ALA A 56 -0.54 14.68 0.66
C ALA A 56 -1.24 15.38 1.85
N ASP A 57 -2.57 15.26 1.94
CA ASP A 57 -3.40 15.92 2.96
C ASP A 57 -3.24 15.33 4.37
N MET A 58 -2.59 14.17 4.49
CA MET A 58 -2.32 13.55 5.79
C MET A 58 -1.35 14.40 6.63
N THR A 59 -1.53 14.39 7.96
CA THR A 59 -0.66 15.13 8.88
C THR A 59 0.77 14.59 8.86
N THR A 60 1.77 15.45 9.10
CA THR A 60 3.18 15.03 9.19
C THR A 60 3.40 13.88 10.17
N THR A 61 2.74 13.93 11.34
CA THR A 61 2.81 12.86 12.35
C THR A 61 2.27 11.52 11.85
N TYR A 62 1.21 11.54 11.02
CA TYR A 62 0.72 10.34 10.36
C TYR A 62 1.73 9.82 9.34
N LYS A 63 2.32 10.71 8.53
CA LYS A 63 3.34 10.34 7.53
C LYS A 63 4.54 9.64 8.17
N GLU A 64 5.07 10.21 9.25
CA GLU A 64 6.21 9.64 9.99
C GLU A 64 5.89 8.28 10.61
N LYS A 65 4.68 8.12 11.17
CA LYS A 65 4.24 6.84 11.73
C LYS A 65 4.14 5.77 10.65
N GLU A 66 3.52 6.10 9.52
CA GLU A 66 3.34 5.17 8.41
C GLU A 66 4.65 4.81 7.72
N LEU A 67 5.63 5.73 7.69
CA LEU A 67 7.00 5.42 7.26
C LEU A 67 7.65 4.38 8.18
N LYS A 68 7.50 4.51 9.51
CA LYS A 68 8.01 3.51 10.46
C LYS A 68 7.34 2.16 10.28
N ASN A 69 6.01 2.14 10.06
CA ASN A 69 5.25 0.91 9.83
C ASN A 69 5.70 0.21 8.54
N LEU A 70 6.00 0.96 7.49
CA LEU A 70 6.47 0.40 6.22
C LEU A 70 7.87 -0.21 6.38
N ARG A 71 8.79 0.50 7.04
CA ARG A 71 10.14 -0.02 7.34
C ARG A 71 10.09 -1.28 8.22
N SER A 72 9.22 -1.33 9.22
CA SER A 72 9.06 -2.52 10.08
C SER A 72 8.34 -3.70 9.40
N GLY A 73 7.71 -3.49 8.24
CA GLY A 73 6.85 -4.49 7.60
C GLY A 73 5.46 -4.62 8.25
N GLU A 74 5.12 -3.70 9.16
CA GLU A 74 3.77 -3.62 9.70
C GLU A 74 2.76 -3.13 8.66
N THR A 75 3.18 -2.29 7.71
CA THR A 75 2.47 -2.01 6.45
C THR A 75 3.22 -2.70 5.31
N TRP A 76 2.49 -3.38 4.42
CA TRP A 76 3.04 -4.07 3.24
C TRP A 76 3.08 -3.19 2.00
N GLY A 77 2.11 -2.29 1.83
CA GLY A 77 2.15 -1.39 0.69
C GLY A 77 1.13 -0.27 0.73
N TYR A 78 1.37 0.72 -0.13
CA TYR A 78 0.50 1.89 -0.28
C TYR A 78 -0.02 2.05 -1.70
N CYS A 79 -1.29 2.43 -1.81
CA CYS A 79 -1.83 3.12 -2.97
C CYS A 79 -1.71 4.63 -2.71
N THR A 80 -0.95 5.34 -3.53
CA THR A 80 -0.57 6.72 -3.24
C THR A 80 -0.53 7.58 -4.50
N MET A 81 -0.27 8.88 -4.33
CA MET A 81 -0.11 9.82 -5.43
C MET A 81 1.37 10.15 -5.64
N GLU A 82 1.72 10.64 -6.81
CA GLU A 82 3.09 11.06 -7.15
C GLU A 82 3.70 12.02 -6.12
N SER A 83 2.86 12.89 -5.54
CA SER A 83 3.25 13.83 -4.48
C SER A 83 3.77 13.17 -3.19
N PHE A 84 3.60 11.86 -3.02
CA PHE A 84 4.18 11.09 -1.92
C PHE A 84 5.65 10.70 -2.15
N GLY A 85 6.01 10.34 -3.40
CA GLY A 85 7.37 9.89 -3.71
C GLY A 85 8.42 10.97 -3.45
N MET A 86 8.02 12.24 -3.53
CA MET A 86 8.85 13.39 -3.27
C MET A 86 8.96 13.69 -1.76
N GLY A 87 9.73 12.87 -1.03
CA GLY A 87 10.13 13.20 0.36
C GLY A 87 10.19 12.02 1.33
N MET A 88 9.77 10.83 0.91
CA MET A 88 9.90 9.61 1.71
C MET A 88 11.21 8.91 1.36
N ASP A 89 12.18 8.91 2.28
CA ASP A 89 13.35 8.04 2.17
C ASP A 89 12.92 6.61 2.52
N ILE A 90 12.66 5.77 1.51
CA ILE A 90 12.34 4.35 1.69
C ILE A 90 13.22 3.54 0.75
N SER A 91 14.24 2.90 1.30
CA SER A 91 15.23 2.14 0.55
C SER A 91 14.87 0.67 0.33
N ASP A 92 13.83 0.15 0.98
CA ASP A 92 13.44 -1.26 0.97
C ASP A 92 12.09 -1.53 0.27
N ILE A 93 11.65 -0.62 -0.61
CA ILE A 93 10.55 -0.92 -1.54
C ILE A 93 11.06 -1.91 -2.59
N GLU A 94 10.35 -3.03 -2.73
CA GLU A 94 10.70 -4.11 -3.66
C GLU A 94 9.96 -3.99 -4.99
N LEU A 95 8.78 -3.36 -4.98
CA LEU A 95 7.93 -3.23 -6.17
C LEU A 95 7.29 -1.84 -6.26
N VAL A 96 7.42 -1.21 -7.42
CA VAL A 96 6.75 0.06 -7.74
C VAL A 96 5.88 -0.14 -8.98
N VAL A 97 4.63 0.30 -8.90
CA VAL A 97 3.66 0.25 -9.99
C VAL A 97 3.16 1.67 -10.26
N GLN A 98 3.11 2.07 -11.53
CA GLN A 98 2.41 3.28 -11.98
C GLN A 98 1.07 2.87 -12.58
N TRP A 99 -0.03 3.47 -12.10
CA TRP A 99 -1.41 3.20 -12.54
C TRP A 99 -2.02 4.39 -13.26
#